data_AF-A0A3M8AQH1-F1
#
_entry.id   AF-A0A3M8AQH1-F1
#
_cell.length_a   1.000
_cell.length_b   1.000
_cell.length_c   1.000
_cell.angle_alpha   90.00
_cell.angle_beta   90.00
_cell.angle_gamma   90.00
#
_symmetry.space_group_name_H-M   'P 1'
#
loop_
_entity.id
_entity.type
_entity.pdbx_description
1 polymer ?
#
loop_
_entity_poly.entity_id
_entity_poly.type
_entity_poly.pdbx_seq_one_letter_code
_entity_poly.pdbx_strand_id
1 'polypeptide(L)'
;MLRKVLVALASALIFCLVLAWSNYTPAGEREEGVYHWSYGSLVAIYLIYALPVYLLGGIPFAYLIEFAERKTGWKHPLAVYLFRFFAYALAGCFVMGLFVVVVSNGRSLSNAFASGGLLLLGGGAALLYGHVLLFSFWLVKRRKEWG
;
A
#
# COMPACT_ATOMS: atom_id res chain seq x y z
N MET A 1 1.49 -8.25 15.96
CA MET A 1 2.64 -7.41 15.59
C MET A 1 3.45 -8.03 14.47
N LEU A 2 4.22 -9.12 14.69
CA LEU A 2 5.11 -9.70 13.66
C LEU A 2 4.44 -9.97 12.31
N ARG A 3 3.22 -10.54 12.30
CA ARG A 3 2.47 -10.77 11.05
C ARG A 3 2.22 -9.49 10.26
N LYS A 4 1.80 -8.41 10.92
CA LYS A 4 1.50 -7.13 10.26
C LYS A 4 2.78 -6.50 9.69
N VAL A 5 3.92 -6.67 10.36
CA VAL A 5 5.24 -6.26 9.84
C VAL A 5 5.59 -7.06 8.59
N LEU A 6 5.46 -8.40 8.62
CA LEU A 6 5.73 -9.23 7.44
C LEU A 6 4.81 -8.90 6.26
N VAL A 7 3.52 -8.64 6.54
CA VAL A 7 2.55 -8.20 5.53
C VAL A 7 2.94 -6.82 4.99
N ALA A 8 3.34 -5.88 5.82
CA ALA A 8 3.80 -4.56 5.39
C ALA A 8 5.01 -4.67 4.44
N LEU A 9 5.99 -5.50 4.79
CA LEU A 9 7.18 -5.75 3.96
C LEU A 9 6.81 -6.40 2.63
N ALA A 10 5.98 -7.44 2.67
CA ALA A 10 5.54 -8.14 1.46
C ALA A 10 4.73 -7.22 0.54
N SER A 11 3.78 -6.47 1.09
CA SER A 11 2.97 -5.52 0.32
C SER A 11 3.82 -4.39 -0.27
N ALA A 12 4.76 -3.82 0.49
CA ALA A 12 5.68 -2.82 -0.01
C ALA A 12 6.52 -3.36 -1.18
N LEU A 13 7.05 -4.58 -1.05
CA LEU A 13 7.82 -5.22 -2.12
C LEU A 13 6.97 -5.45 -3.38
N ILE A 14 5.78 -6.05 -3.24
CA ILE A 14 4.87 -6.29 -4.36
C ILE A 14 4.50 -4.97 -5.04
N PHE A 15 4.16 -3.95 -4.25
CA PHE A 15 3.83 -2.62 -4.75
C PHE A 15 4.99 -2.02 -5.56
N CYS A 16 6.21 -2.07 -5.03
CA CYS A 16 7.39 -1.52 -5.70
C CYS A 16 7.76 -2.29 -6.97
N LEU A 17 7.57 -3.62 -7.00
CA LEU A 17 7.78 -4.43 -8.20
C LEU A 17 6.80 -4.04 -9.31
N VAL A 18 5.50 -3.93 -8.98
CA VAL A 18 4.48 -3.51 -9.94
C VAL A 18 4.75 -2.09 -10.44
N LEU A 19 5.10 -1.17 -9.54
CA LEU A 19 5.37 0.21 -9.91
C LEU A 19 6.63 0.33 -10.79
N ALA A 20 7.69 -0.41 -10.46
CA ALA A 20 8.90 -0.48 -11.28
C ALA A 20 8.63 -1.08 -12.64
N TRP A 21 7.79 -2.11 -12.72
CA TRP A 21 7.39 -2.70 -14.00
C TRP A 21 6.68 -1.69 -14.90
N SER A 22 5.76 -0.90 -14.35
CA SER A 22 5.05 0.14 -15.12
C SER A 22 5.92 1.31 -15.56
N ASN A 23 7.07 1.55 -14.92
CA ASN A 23 7.96 2.68 -15.21
C ASN A 23 9.29 2.27 -15.86
N TYR A 24 9.51 0.97 -16.08
CA TYR A 24 10.75 0.47 -16.63
C TYR A 24 10.75 0.49 -18.15
N THR A 25 11.75 1.15 -18.75
CA THR A 25 11.96 1.15 -20.20
C THR A 25 12.88 -0.01 -20.60
N PRO A 26 12.40 -0.99 -21.39
CA PRO A 26 13.20 -2.10 -21.91
C PRO A 26 14.35 -1.61 -22.78
N ALA A 27 15.47 -2.34 -22.79
CA ALA A 27 16.69 -1.91 -23.48
C ALA A 27 16.49 -1.63 -24.98
N GLY A 28 15.60 -2.36 -25.66
CA GLY A 28 15.30 -2.17 -27.08
C GLY A 28 14.46 -0.92 -27.39
N GLU A 29 13.85 -0.30 -26.38
CA GLU A 29 13.02 0.91 -26.51
C GLU A 29 13.73 2.15 -25.95
N ARG A 30 15.01 2.02 -25.57
CA ARG A 30 15.77 3.13 -25.00
C ARG A 30 16.28 4.05 -26.08
N GLU A 31 15.89 5.32 -25.95
CA GLU A 31 16.47 6.40 -26.75
C GLU A 31 17.95 6.60 -26.40
N GLU A 32 18.78 6.75 -27.43
CA GLU A 32 20.20 7.05 -27.27
C GLU A 32 20.39 8.46 -26.67
N GLY A 33 21.39 8.60 -25.79
CA GLY A 33 21.69 9.87 -25.12
C GLY A 33 20.77 10.21 -23.94
N VAL A 34 19.76 9.38 -23.64
CA VAL A 34 18.88 9.57 -22.47
C VAL A 34 19.26 8.59 -21.36
N TYR A 35 19.30 9.08 -20.12
CA TYR A 35 19.52 8.21 -18.96
C TYR A 35 18.24 7.42 -18.64
N HIS A 36 18.35 6.09 -18.64
CA HIS A 36 17.27 5.18 -18.27
C HIS A 36 17.62 4.45 -16.97
N TRP A 37 16.70 4.44 -16.02
CA TRP A 37 16.88 3.70 -14.78
C TRP A 37 16.81 2.19 -15.03
N SER A 38 17.66 1.43 -14.34
CA SER A 38 17.52 -0.03 -14.32
C SER A 38 16.30 -0.44 -13.49
N TYR A 39 15.69 -1.59 -13.80
CA TYR A 39 14.55 -2.12 -13.04
C TYR A 39 14.88 -2.26 -11.54
N GLY A 40 16.07 -2.80 -11.22
CA GLY A 40 16.51 -2.95 -9.83
C GLY A 40 16.67 -1.61 -9.11
N SER A 41 17.16 -0.58 -9.81
CA SER A 41 17.29 0.77 -9.26
C SER A 41 15.93 1.40 -8.97
N LEU A 42 14.94 1.22 -9.85
CA LEU A 42 13.56 1.67 -9.63
C LEU A 42 12.96 1.00 -8.39
N VAL A 43 13.06 -0.33 -8.29
CA VAL A 43 12.56 -1.09 -7.13
C VAL A 43 13.21 -0.59 -5.84
N ALA A 44 14.52 -0.37 -5.83
CA ALA A 44 15.25 0.10 -4.65
C ALA A 44 14.80 1.49 -4.21
N ILE A 45 14.69 2.44 -5.15
CA ILE A 45 14.24 3.81 -4.84
C ILE A 45 12.81 3.80 -4.32
N TYR A 46 11.91 3.05 -4.96
CA TYR A 46 10.52 2.96 -4.50
C TYR A 46 10.42 2.31 -3.12
N LEU A 47 11.23 1.30 -2.82
CA LEU A 47 11.27 0.68 -1.50
C LEU A 47 11.71 1.66 -0.41
N ILE A 48 12.70 2.52 -0.67
CA ILE A 48 13.16 3.54 0.29
C ILE A 48 12.01 4.45 0.74
N TYR A 49 11.12 4.82 -0.18
CA TYR A 49 9.97 5.68 0.14
C TYR A 49 8.73 4.91 0.62
N ALA A 50 8.40 3.79 0.00
CA ALA A 50 7.19 3.03 0.30
C ALA A 50 7.29 2.31 1.65
N LEU A 51 8.46 1.76 1.99
CA LEU A 51 8.61 0.92 3.19
C LEU A 51 8.32 1.67 4.50
N PRO A 52 8.84 2.91 4.73
CA PRO A 52 8.42 3.72 5.87
C PRO A 52 6.92 4.01 5.88
N VAL A 53 6.31 4.27 4.72
CA VAL A 53 4.87 4.55 4.61
C VAL A 53 4.02 3.33 4.99
N TYR A 54 4.40 2.14 4.53
CA TYR A 54 3.73 0.88 4.89
C TYR A 54 3.89 0.54 6.38
N LEU A 55 5.07 0.78 6.96
CA LEU A 55 5.33 0.48 8.37
C LEU A 55 4.64 1.49 9.30
N LEU A 56 4.79 2.79 9.03
CA LEU A 56 4.30 3.88 9.89
C LEU A 56 2.83 4.22 9.64
N GLY A 57 2.36 4.12 8.40
CA GLY A 57 0.95 4.32 8.07
C GLY A 57 0.16 3.02 8.12
N GLY A 58 0.63 1.99 7.40
CA GLY A 58 -0.12 0.73 7.24
C GLY A 58 -0.40 0.00 8.55
N ILE A 59 0.60 -0.13 9.44
CA ILE A 59 0.44 -0.90 10.68
C ILE A 59 -0.52 -0.21 11.67
N PRO A 60 -0.36 1.09 12.01
CA PRO A 60 -1.28 1.77 12.93
C PRO A 60 -2.71 1.85 12.40
N PHE A 61 -2.90 2.18 11.12
CA PHE A 61 -4.24 2.21 10.54
C PHE A 61 -4.88 0.82 10.50
N ALA A 62 -4.11 -0.26 10.29
CA ALA A 62 -4.64 -1.61 10.41
C ALA A 62 -5.14 -1.92 11.82
N TYR A 63 -4.50 -1.41 12.87
CA TYR A 63 -5.00 -1.53 14.24
C TYR A 63 -6.27 -0.70 14.46
N LEU A 64 -6.32 0.51 13.93
CA LEU A 64 -7.48 1.38 14.03
C LEU A 64 -8.72 0.77 13.34
N ILE A 65 -8.52 0.20 12.15
CA ILE A 65 -9.58 -0.46 11.37
C ILE A 65 -10.09 -1.71 12.10
N GLU A 66 -9.19 -2.55 12.63
CA GLU A 66 -9.59 -3.72 13.44
C GLU A 66 -10.35 -3.33 14.71
N PHE A 67 -9.94 -2.23 15.36
CA PHE A 67 -10.64 -1.71 16.53
C PHE A 67 -12.04 -1.20 16.17
N ALA A 68 -12.15 -0.41 15.10
CA ALA A 68 -13.42 0.10 14.62
C ALA A 68 -14.38 -1.04 14.25
N GLU A 69 -13.90 -2.06 13.53
CA GLU A 69 -14.68 -3.24 13.17
C GLU A 69 -15.22 -3.99 14.40
N ARG A 70 -14.38 -4.22 15.42
CA ARG A 70 -14.80 -4.88 16.67
C ARG A 70 -15.87 -4.09 17.40
N LYS A 71 -15.81 -2.76 17.35
CA LYS A 71 -16.77 -1.87 18.01
C LYS A 71 -18.15 -1.89 17.32
N THR A 72 -18.20 -2.02 16.00
CA THR A 72 -19.48 -2.04 15.27
C THR A 72 -20.27 -3.34 15.44
N GLY A 73 -19.61 -4.45 15.83
CA GLY A 73 -20.29 -5.71 16.14
C GLY A 73 -20.98 -6.39 14.94
N TRP A 74 -20.59 -6.05 13.72
CA TRP A 74 -21.20 -6.56 12.50
C TRP A 74 -20.95 -8.06 12.32
N LYS A 75 -22.03 -8.80 12.05
CA LYS A 75 -21.97 -10.27 11.84
C LYS A 75 -21.98 -10.64 10.35
N HIS A 76 -22.45 -9.77 9.47
CA HIS A 76 -22.60 -10.08 8.05
C HIS A 76 -21.24 -9.99 7.33
N PRO A 77 -20.76 -11.07 6.67
CA PRO A 77 -19.42 -11.13 6.09
C PRO A 77 -19.19 -10.09 4.99
N LEU A 78 -20.21 -9.82 4.16
CA LEU A 78 -20.12 -8.79 3.12
C LEU A 78 -19.99 -7.38 3.70
N ALA A 79 -20.69 -7.09 4.80
CA ALA A 79 -20.67 -5.77 5.42
C ALA A 79 -19.28 -5.49 6.02
N VAL A 80 -18.71 -6.49 6.69
CA VAL A 80 -17.35 -6.43 7.24
C VAL A 80 -16.32 -6.24 6.11
N TYR A 81 -16.45 -6.98 5.01
CA TYR A 81 -15.56 -6.82 3.86
C TYR A 81 -15.64 -5.42 3.26
N LEU A 82 -16.84 -4.92 2.96
CA LEU A 82 -17.03 -3.58 2.40
C LEU A 82 -16.49 -2.49 3.32
N PHE A 83 -16.73 -2.59 4.64
CA PHE A 83 -16.14 -1.65 5.60
C PHE A 83 -14.63 -1.68 5.59
N ARG A 84 -14.01 -2.86 5.64
CA ARG A 84 -12.55 -2.98 5.54
C ARG A 84 -12.05 -2.36 4.24
N PHE A 85 -12.70 -2.66 3.12
CA PHE A 85 -12.32 -2.13 1.81
C PHE A 85 -12.30 -0.59 1.81
N PHE A 86 -13.42 0.05 2.18
CA PHE A 86 -13.49 1.51 2.23
C PHE A 86 -12.58 2.12 3.29
N ALA A 87 -12.46 1.49 4.47
CA ALA A 87 -11.60 2.00 5.53
C ALA A 87 -10.12 1.95 5.15
N TYR A 88 -9.65 0.86 4.51
CA TYR A 88 -8.28 0.78 4.00
C TYR A 88 -8.05 1.77 2.85
N ALA A 89 -8.99 1.91 1.91
CA ALA A 89 -8.88 2.87 0.82
C ALA A 89 -8.76 4.31 1.35
N LEU A 90 -9.64 4.71 2.28
CA LEU A 90 -9.60 6.03 2.92
C LEU A 90 -8.33 6.26 3.73
N ALA A 91 -7.90 5.26 4.51
CA ALA A 91 -6.64 5.33 5.25
C ALA A 91 -5.44 5.50 4.30
N GLY A 92 -5.42 4.80 3.17
CA GLY A 92 -4.39 4.92 2.15
C GLY A 92 -4.33 6.31 1.52
N CYS A 93 -5.49 6.84 1.12
CA CYS A 93 -5.58 8.21 0.60
C CYS A 93 -5.09 9.23 1.64
N PHE A 94 -5.48 9.06 2.90
CA PHE A 94 -5.07 9.95 3.99
C PHE A 94 -3.56 9.91 4.25
N VAL A 95 -2.98 8.71 4.38
CA VAL A 95 -1.53 8.52 4.60
C VAL A 95 -0.73 9.08 3.43
N MET A 96 -1.19 8.86 2.19
CA MET A 96 -0.54 9.43 1.01
C MET A 96 -0.63 10.97 0.98
N GLY A 97 -1.78 11.53 1.36
CA GLY A 97 -1.92 12.97 1.53
C GLY A 97 -0.90 13.54 2.52
N LEU A 98 -0.75 12.89 3.68
CA LEU A 98 0.27 13.26 4.67
C LEU A 98 1.69 13.13 4.11
N PHE A 99 2.00 12.05 3.41
CA PHE A 99 3.31 11.85 2.77
C PHE A 99 3.64 12.98 1.81
N VAL A 100 2.71 13.39 0.96
CA VAL A 100 2.89 14.52 0.03
C VAL A 100 3.12 15.83 0.78
N VAL A 101 2.36 16.10 1.84
CA VAL A 101 2.55 17.32 2.67
C VAL A 101 3.97 17.36 3.21
N VAL A 102 4.44 16.25 3.79
CA VAL A 102 5.76 16.16 4.42
C VAL A 102 6.87 16.31 3.38
N VAL A 103 6.81 15.59 2.27
CA VAL A 103 7.86 15.62 1.23
C VAL A 103 7.89 16.96 0.47
N SER A 104 6.73 17.56 0.21
CA SER A 104 6.64 18.81 -0.57
C SER A 104 6.71 20.08 0.28
N ASN A 105 6.87 19.97 1.61
CA ASN A 105 6.73 21.09 2.55
C ASN A 105 5.42 21.87 2.33
N GLY A 106 4.32 21.16 2.06
CA GLY A 106 2.99 21.72 1.82
C GLY A 106 2.76 22.40 0.46
N ARG A 107 3.78 22.56 -0.38
CA ARG A 107 3.68 23.34 -1.64
C ARG A 107 2.95 22.60 -2.76
N SER A 108 2.90 21.27 -2.72
CA SER A 108 2.34 20.44 -3.81
C SER A 108 0.96 19.86 -3.48
N LEU A 109 0.31 20.33 -2.39
CA LEU A 109 -0.97 19.77 -1.95
C LEU A 109 -2.06 19.98 -3.00
N SER A 110 -2.20 21.21 -3.51
CA SER A 110 -3.20 21.54 -4.55
C SER A 110 -3.04 20.68 -5.80
N ASN A 111 -1.80 20.42 -6.22
CA ASN A 111 -1.50 19.64 -7.42
C ASN A 111 -1.73 18.13 -7.22
N ALA A 112 -1.44 17.60 -6.03
CA ALA A 112 -1.71 16.21 -5.69
C ALA A 112 -3.21 15.92 -5.56
N PHE A 113 -4.00 16.87 -5.03
CA PHE A 113 -5.46 16.78 -5.01
C PHE A 113 -6.06 16.99 -6.41
N ALA A 114 -5.54 17.92 -7.21
CA ALA A 114 -6.05 18.20 -8.55
C ALA A 114 -5.80 17.06 -9.54
N SER A 115 -4.66 16.37 -9.43
CA SER A 115 -4.35 15.23 -10.30
C SER A 115 -5.06 13.94 -9.90
N GLY A 116 -5.44 13.78 -8.62
CA GLY A 116 -6.16 12.61 -8.07
C GLY A 116 -5.37 11.28 -8.08
N GLY A 117 -4.48 11.08 -9.05
CA GLY A 117 -3.72 9.85 -9.28
C GLY A 117 -2.83 9.47 -8.10
N LEU A 118 -2.21 10.46 -7.43
CA LEU A 118 -1.36 10.17 -6.26
C LEU A 118 -2.18 9.64 -5.09
N LEU A 119 -3.32 10.27 -4.77
CA LEU A 119 -4.20 9.83 -3.69
C LEU A 119 -4.76 8.44 -3.97
N LEU A 120 -5.18 8.18 -5.22
CA LEU A 120 -5.65 6.86 -5.65
C LEU A 120 -4.57 5.80 -5.54
N LEU A 121 -3.31 6.14 -5.85
CA LEU A 121 -2.17 5.26 -5.68
C LEU A 121 -1.93 4.92 -4.20
N GLY A 122 -2.13 5.89 -3.29
CA GLY A 122 -2.17 5.65 -1.85
C GLY A 122 -3.29 4.71 -1.41
N GLY A 123 -4.51 4.92 -1.91
CA GLY A 123 -5.65 4.03 -1.68
C GLY A 123 -5.41 2.60 -2.18
N GLY A 124 -4.88 2.47 -3.39
CA GLY A 124 -4.50 1.18 -3.99
C GLY A 124 -3.42 0.45 -3.19
N ALA A 125 -2.39 1.17 -2.75
CA ALA A 125 -1.33 0.63 -1.90
C ALA A 125 -1.88 0.09 -0.56
N ALA A 126 -2.81 0.81 0.07
CA ALA A 126 -3.45 0.37 1.32
C ALA A 126 -4.43 -0.80 1.11
N LEU A 127 -5.14 -0.84 -0.02
CA LEU A 127 -5.94 -1.99 -0.39
C LEU A 127 -5.08 -3.23 -0.60
N LEU A 128 -3.92 -3.10 -1.25
CA LEU A 128 -2.96 -4.20 -1.39
C LEU A 128 -2.54 -4.73 -0.01
N TYR A 129 -2.22 -3.85 0.94
CA TYR A 129 -1.94 -4.24 2.33
C TYR A 129 -3.09 -5.03 2.94
N GLY A 130 -4.33 -4.51 2.84
CA GLY A 130 -5.52 -5.16 3.38
C GLY A 130 -5.76 -6.55 2.80
N HIS A 131 -5.56 -6.73 1.49
CA HIS A 131 -5.73 -8.02 0.82
C HIS A 131 -4.63 -9.02 1.15
N VAL A 132 -3.36 -8.60 1.21
CA VAL A 132 -2.25 -9.47 1.66
C VAL A 132 -2.45 -9.87 3.12
N LEU A 133 -2.94 -8.96 3.97
CA LEU A 133 -3.29 -9.27 5.36
C LEU A 133 -4.39 -10.33 5.43
N LEU A 134 -5.47 -10.16 4.67
CA LEU A 134 -6.58 -11.12 4.62
C LEU A 134 -6.12 -12.50 4.12
N PHE A 135 -5.29 -12.53 3.07
CA PHE A 135 -4.69 -13.75 2.55
C PHE A 135 -3.80 -14.45 3.60
N SER A 136 -3.04 -13.70 4.38
CA SER A 136 -2.22 -14.25 5.47
C SER A 136 -3.05 -14.94 6.56
N PHE A 137 -4.28 -14.46 6.83
CA PHE A 137 -5.20 -15.12 7.76
C PHE A 137 -5.75 -16.43 7.18
N TRP A 138 -6.08 -16.44 5.89
CA TRP A 138 -6.57 -17.63 5.20
C TRP A 138 -5.54 -18.76 5.21
N LEU A 139 -4.26 -18.47 4.92
CA LEU A 139 -3.18 -19.46 4.97
C LEU A 139 -3.01 -20.12 6.34
N VAL A 140 -3.12 -19.34 7.42
CA VAL A 140 -2.96 -19.86 8.78
C VAL A 140 -4.18 -20.67 9.22
N LYS A 141 -5.39 -20.25 8.83
CA LYS A 141 -6.61 -21.02 9.10
C LYS A 141 -6.52 -22.41 8.45
N ARG A 142 -6.11 -22.48 7.19
CA ARG A 142 -5.97 -23.73 6.44
C ARG A 142 -4.95 -24.69 7.04
N ARG A 143 -3.84 -24.18 7.60
CA ARG A 143 -2.83 -25.01 8.29
C ARG A 143 -3.39 -25.69 9.55
N LYS A 144 -4.35 -25.05 10.24
CA LYS A 144 -4.95 -25.56 11.49
C LYS A 144 -5.99 -26.65 11.28
N GLU A 145 -6.48 -26.84 10.05
CA GLU A 145 -7.46 -27.87 9.68
C GLU A 145 -6.77 -29.18 9.23
N TRP A 146 -5.43 -29.18 9.08
CA TRP A 146 -4.64 -30.27 8.49
C TRP A 146 -3.55 -30.83 9.42
N GLY A 147 -3.48 -30.38 10.67
CA GLY A 147 -2.54 -30.84 11.69
C GLY A 147 -3.25 -31.07 13.01
#